data_AF-D2TXV3-F1
#
_entry.id   AF-D2TXV3-F1
#
_cell.length_a   1.000
_cell.length_b   1.000
_cell.length_c   1.000
_cell.angle_alpha   90.00
_cell.angle_beta   90.00
_cell.angle_gamma   90.00
#
_symmetry.space_group_name_H-M   'P 1'
#
loop_
_entity.id
_entity.type
_entity.pdbx_description
1 polymer ?
#
loop_
_entity_poly.entity_id
_entity_poly.type
_entity_poly.pdbx_seq_one_letter_code
_entity_poly.pdbx_strand_id
1 'polypeptide(L)'
;MLVKQGDFNKIPAYFLLFFQLFSILFFPLSHVAKAIENAEMAETIAGIQSLIDNDRKNNHSIVEQKHGYQDSFPENIKNNDNVENITKYLPNLGSTKILPEENNNEEKFASSFTLMGDILSSDNFVDNSINYAKSIGQGLVNQQINDWLNQYGKARISFSSDKNISGDFLLPVIDEPNNLLFTQLGLRNNTDRNTINLGLGYRKYWRNWMFGINTFYDYDYTGGNARLGVGGEAWIDYLKLAINGYFGLTDWHQSKISVMDDYDERPATGFDVRAEAYLPKYPQLGSSIKYEKYFGKGIHLGTGVNPEYLKDDAQSLIMGLNYTPIPLLTLKAERSIGDRNDTKISLDVNYRFGVPLSQQLNPDAVDVMRSLVGNKYDFVDRNYDIVMQYRKQDLLNIFLPREIVGEARDTHRINVTVNKTKYGLKNIKWIIDPKLIEDKGHFKQISQTEGIITFPIYNSLNEKNNLPAEYYISAIGTDNNGNESNKATTIIRVNRSTNDFSGDLTISPQSILLANDIEYYTVIAIVNDKNGSPLKNEN
;
A
#
# COMPACT_ATOMS: atom_id res chain seq x y z
N MET A 1 13.23 -53.61 1.51
CA MET A 1 12.77 -52.99 2.77
C MET A 1 14.00 -52.35 3.42
N LEU A 2 13.88 -51.11 3.92
CA LEU A 2 14.93 -50.16 4.37
C LEU A 2 15.42 -49.17 3.29
N VAL A 3 14.67 -48.07 3.19
CA VAL A 3 15.11 -46.79 2.59
C VAL A 3 15.82 -46.00 3.68
N LYS A 4 17.06 -45.56 3.42
CA LYS A 4 17.80 -44.62 4.26
C LYS A 4 17.03 -43.30 4.36
N GLN A 5 16.75 -42.86 5.58
CA GLN A 5 16.31 -41.49 5.90
C GLN A 5 17.42 -40.51 5.49
N GLY A 6 17.14 -39.70 4.46
CA GLY A 6 17.91 -38.50 4.16
C GLY A 6 17.16 -37.27 4.70
N ASP A 7 17.93 -36.35 5.27
CA ASP A 7 17.70 -34.99 5.78
C ASP A 7 16.42 -34.20 5.38
N PHE A 8 15.21 -34.74 5.59
CA PHE A 8 13.95 -34.01 5.44
C PHE A 8 13.64 -33.03 6.61
N ASN A 9 14.44 -33.03 7.68
CA ASN A 9 14.11 -32.29 8.92
C ASN A 9 14.59 -30.82 8.96
N LYS A 10 15.42 -30.37 8.01
CA LYS A 10 15.95 -28.98 8.02
C LYS A 10 15.11 -27.97 7.23
N ILE A 11 14.38 -28.41 6.21
CA ILE A 11 13.54 -27.54 5.36
C ILE A 11 12.38 -26.89 6.17
N PRO A 12 11.65 -27.61 7.05
CA PRO A 12 10.66 -27.00 7.92
C PRO A 12 11.29 -26.01 8.91
N ALA A 13 12.52 -26.29 9.38
CA ALA A 13 13.22 -25.46 10.35
C ALA A 13 13.65 -24.11 9.76
N TYR A 14 14.17 -24.05 8.53
CA TYR A 14 14.50 -22.76 7.89
C TYR A 14 13.26 -21.94 7.54
N PHE A 15 12.15 -22.61 7.17
CA PHE A 15 10.87 -21.94 6.94
C PHE A 15 10.25 -21.40 8.25
N LEU A 16 10.39 -22.14 9.36
CA LEU A 16 9.98 -21.72 10.70
C LEU A 16 10.88 -20.61 11.26
N LEU A 17 12.19 -20.66 11.06
CA LEU A 17 13.14 -19.61 11.43
C LEU A 17 12.86 -18.31 10.68
N PHE A 18 12.54 -18.40 9.38
CA PHE A 18 12.08 -17.25 8.59
C PHE A 18 10.78 -16.67 9.17
N PHE A 19 9.80 -17.52 9.50
CA PHE A 19 8.55 -17.07 10.14
C PHE A 19 8.77 -16.47 11.54
N GLN A 20 9.67 -17.03 12.36
CA GLN A 20 9.99 -16.54 13.70
C GLN A 20 10.72 -15.19 13.66
N LEU A 21 11.69 -15.01 12.76
CA LEU A 21 12.39 -13.73 12.59
C LEU A 21 11.45 -12.61 12.11
N PHE A 22 10.44 -12.93 11.29
CA PHE A 22 9.45 -11.96 10.85
C PHE A 22 8.25 -11.81 11.79
N SER A 23 8.00 -12.76 12.72
CA SER A 23 6.92 -12.67 13.72
C SER A 23 7.00 -11.41 14.60
N ILE A 24 8.22 -10.90 14.83
CA ILE A 24 8.48 -9.66 15.58
C ILE A 24 8.00 -8.42 14.81
N LEU A 25 7.86 -8.50 13.49
CA LEU A 25 7.37 -7.43 12.62
C LEU A 25 5.85 -7.48 12.37
N PHE A 26 5.16 -8.55 12.80
CA PHE A 26 3.72 -8.76 12.56
C PHE A 26 2.79 -8.24 13.68
N PHE A 27 3.34 -7.75 14.80
CA PHE A 27 2.54 -7.11 15.85
C PHE A 27 2.71 -5.58 15.82
N PRO A 28 1.69 -4.82 15.37
CA PRO A 28 1.70 -3.38 15.58
C PRO A 28 1.47 -3.10 17.06
N LEU A 29 2.50 -2.57 17.74
CA LEU A 29 2.38 -1.99 19.07
C LEU A 29 1.40 -0.81 19.02
N SER A 30 0.15 -1.03 19.42
CA SER A 30 -0.72 0.05 19.89
C SER A 30 -1.63 -0.38 21.04
N HIS A 31 -1.15 0.01 22.24
CA HIS A 31 -1.87 0.56 23.39
C HIS A 31 -2.78 -0.34 24.25
N VAL A 32 -2.30 -0.48 25.51
CA VAL A 32 -2.98 -0.76 26.79
C VAL A 32 -2.76 -2.17 27.36
N ALA A 33 -1.63 -2.36 28.04
CA ALA A 33 -1.58 -2.95 29.38
C ALA A 33 -0.21 -2.65 30.04
N LYS A 34 -0.28 -2.13 31.26
CA LYS A 34 0.84 -1.75 32.12
C LYS A 34 1.64 -2.97 32.61
N ALA A 35 2.94 -2.75 32.76
CA ALA A 35 3.77 -3.19 33.88
C ALA A 35 3.54 -4.62 34.40
N ILE A 36 4.21 -5.60 33.78
CA ILE A 36 4.89 -6.78 34.35
C ILE A 36 5.55 -7.44 33.13
N GLU A 37 6.72 -6.96 32.67
CA GLU A 37 7.45 -7.67 31.59
C GLU A 37 8.94 -7.29 31.49
N ASN A 38 9.55 -6.78 32.57
CA ASN A 38 10.99 -6.46 32.58
C ASN A 38 11.86 -7.53 33.25
N ALA A 39 11.27 -8.62 33.78
CA ALA A 39 12.03 -9.70 34.41
C ALA A 39 12.33 -10.85 33.43
N GLU A 40 11.35 -11.29 32.64
CA GLU A 40 11.52 -12.45 31.72
C GLU A 40 12.31 -12.10 30.45
N MET A 41 12.25 -10.83 29.99
CA MET A 41 13.05 -10.38 28.85
C MET A 41 14.54 -10.25 29.20
N ALA A 42 14.86 -9.91 30.45
CA ALA A 42 16.24 -9.86 30.95
C ALA A 42 16.84 -11.26 31.11
N GLU A 43 16.04 -12.25 31.56
CA GLU A 43 16.47 -13.65 31.62
C GLU A 43 16.68 -14.25 30.23
N THR A 44 15.83 -13.88 29.26
CA THR A 44 15.95 -14.35 27.87
C THR A 44 17.21 -13.78 27.20
N ILE A 45 17.53 -12.50 27.43
CA ILE A 45 18.77 -11.86 26.94
C ILE A 45 20.00 -12.44 27.66
N ALA A 46 19.93 -12.71 28.97
CA ALA A 46 21.02 -13.35 29.71
C ALA A 46 21.27 -14.80 29.25
N GLY A 47 20.20 -15.54 28.91
CA GLY A 47 20.29 -16.88 28.35
C GLY A 47 20.99 -16.89 26.99
N ILE A 48 20.64 -15.95 26.10
CA ILE A 48 21.29 -15.79 24.78
C ILE A 48 22.76 -15.36 24.93
N GLN A 49 23.07 -14.45 25.87
CA GLN A 49 24.44 -14.04 26.14
C GLN A 49 25.30 -15.19 26.70
N SER A 50 24.72 -16.06 27.54
CA SER A 50 25.42 -17.24 28.09
C SER A 50 25.76 -18.29 27.03
N LEU A 51 24.93 -18.42 25.99
CA LEU A 51 25.18 -19.30 24.84
C LEU A 51 26.32 -18.76 23.96
N ILE A 52 26.37 -17.44 23.77
CA ILE A 52 27.44 -16.75 23.03
C ILE A 52 28.79 -16.81 23.80
N ASP A 53 28.76 -16.70 25.12
CA ASP A 53 29.97 -16.74 25.95
C ASP A 53 30.52 -18.17 26.14
N ASN A 54 29.67 -19.20 26.08
CA ASN A 54 30.12 -20.60 26.11
C ASN A 54 30.84 -21.02 24.82
N ASP A 55 30.41 -20.52 23.66
CA ASP A 55 31.10 -20.77 22.39
C ASP A 55 32.46 -20.06 22.29
N ARG A 56 32.61 -18.91 22.97
CA ARG A 56 33.90 -18.21 23.09
C ARG A 56 34.88 -18.87 24.07
N LYS A 57 34.41 -19.64 25.04
CA LYS A 57 35.29 -20.33 26.02
C LYS A 57 35.83 -21.68 25.55
N ASN A 58 35.22 -22.29 24.54
CA ASN A 58 35.65 -23.61 24.04
C ASN A 58 36.73 -23.55 22.96
N ASN A 59 37.05 -22.36 22.42
CA ASN A 59 38.10 -22.16 21.42
C ASN A 59 39.21 -21.22 21.94
N HIS A 60 40.00 -21.68 22.92
CA HIS A 60 41.44 -21.44 23.04
C HIS A 60 41.94 -21.89 24.42
N SER A 61 42.61 -23.04 24.46
CA SER A 61 43.51 -23.43 25.55
C SER A 61 44.90 -23.73 24.99
N ILE A 62 45.71 -22.68 24.78
CA ILE A 62 47.18 -22.80 24.82
C ILE A 62 47.71 -21.59 25.60
N VAL A 63 48.44 -21.92 26.65
CA VAL A 63 48.97 -21.06 27.71
C VAL A 63 50.26 -20.39 27.26
N GLU A 64 50.45 -19.09 27.54
CA GLU A 64 51.80 -18.53 27.70
C GLU A 64 51.82 -17.36 28.70
N GLN A 65 52.85 -17.38 29.55
CA GLN A 65 53.03 -16.57 30.75
C GLN A 65 53.61 -15.17 30.46
N LYS A 66 53.26 -14.20 31.32
CA LYS A 66 53.69 -12.79 31.34
C LYS A 66 55.19 -12.58 31.58
N HIS A 67 55.73 -11.48 31.06
CA HIS A 67 56.51 -10.36 31.69
C HIS A 67 57.04 -9.48 30.52
N GLY A 68 57.03 -8.15 30.43
CA GLY A 68 56.88 -7.04 31.36
C GLY A 68 58.16 -6.19 31.36
N TYR A 69 58.30 -5.13 30.52
CA TYR A 69 59.07 -3.91 30.82
C TYR A 69 58.94 -2.79 29.74
N GLN A 70 58.93 -1.53 30.19
CA GLN A 70 58.99 -0.26 29.43
C GLN A 70 60.44 0.15 29.14
N ASP A 71 60.72 0.90 28.06
CA ASP A 71 61.46 2.17 28.16
C ASP A 71 61.58 2.97 26.83
N SER A 72 61.36 4.29 27.00
CA SER A 72 61.83 5.52 26.31
C SER A 72 62.42 5.56 24.88
N PHE A 73 61.91 6.53 24.10
CA PHE A 73 62.44 7.20 22.89
C PHE A 73 63.69 8.09 23.15
N PRO A 74 64.27 8.82 22.16
CA PRO A 74 64.74 8.50 20.78
C PRO A 74 66.15 9.10 20.47
N GLU A 75 66.67 8.91 19.24
CA GLU A 75 67.11 9.98 18.29
C GLU A 75 68.33 9.60 17.39
N ASN A 76 68.25 10.09 16.14
CA ASN A 76 69.28 10.30 15.11
C ASN A 76 69.84 9.12 14.27
N ILE A 77 69.62 9.18 12.95
CA ILE A 77 70.57 9.78 11.98
C ILE A 77 69.87 9.99 10.61
N LYS A 78 70.15 11.14 9.99
CA LYS A 78 69.74 11.59 8.66
C LYS A 78 70.80 11.28 7.58
N ASN A 79 70.33 11.25 6.32
CA ASN A 79 71.01 11.57 5.05
C ASN A 79 71.90 10.47 4.45
N ASN A 80 72.01 10.26 3.12
CA ASN A 80 71.30 10.65 1.89
C ASN A 80 71.92 9.77 0.79
N ASP A 81 71.21 9.49 -0.30
CA ASP A 81 71.70 9.54 -1.69
C ASP A 81 70.94 8.61 -2.66
N ASN A 82 70.74 9.20 -3.83
CA ASN A 82 69.83 8.84 -4.90
C ASN A 82 70.24 7.57 -5.66
N VAL A 83 69.27 6.69 -5.92
CA VAL A 83 69.23 5.90 -7.16
C VAL A 83 67.82 6.01 -7.73
N GLU A 84 67.68 6.76 -8.82
CA GLU A 84 66.45 6.85 -9.60
C GLU A 84 66.08 5.50 -10.22
N ASN A 85 64.78 5.19 -10.18
CA ASN A 85 64.00 4.39 -11.12
C ASN A 85 64.44 2.94 -11.39
N ILE A 86 63.66 1.97 -10.91
CA ILE A 86 63.05 0.88 -11.71
C ILE A 86 62.12 0.04 -10.80
N THR A 87 60.98 -0.38 -11.35
CA THR A 87 59.98 -1.36 -10.86
C THR A 87 58.93 -0.91 -9.84
N LYS A 88 57.93 -0.21 -10.40
CA LYS A 88 56.53 -0.21 -9.95
C LYS A 88 55.85 -1.49 -10.48
N TYR A 89 55.01 -2.12 -9.66
CA TYR A 89 54.06 -3.21 -9.98
C TYR A 89 54.60 -4.63 -10.18
N LEU A 90 54.70 -5.37 -9.06
CA LEU A 90 54.48 -6.82 -9.02
C LEU A 90 53.56 -7.12 -7.83
N PRO A 91 52.35 -7.68 -8.02
CA PRO A 91 51.58 -8.21 -6.92
C PRO A 91 52.20 -9.52 -6.39
N ASN A 92 52.23 -9.59 -5.06
CA ASN A 92 52.68 -10.71 -4.24
C ASN A 92 52.00 -12.03 -4.63
N LEU A 93 52.80 -13.06 -4.96
CA LEU A 93 52.35 -14.44 -5.19
C LEU A 93 52.07 -15.10 -3.83
N GLY A 94 50.82 -14.96 -3.38
CA GLY A 94 50.31 -15.54 -2.14
C GLY A 94 49.88 -17.01 -2.29
N SER A 95 50.50 -17.84 -1.48
CA SER A 95 50.34 -19.27 -1.20
C SER A 95 48.94 -19.90 -1.30
N THR A 96 48.92 -21.12 -1.83
CA THR A 96 47.85 -22.10 -1.75
C THR A 96 47.50 -22.44 -0.29
N LYS A 97 46.28 -22.09 0.14
CA LYS A 97 45.61 -22.75 1.27
C LYS A 97 44.51 -23.64 0.71
N ILE A 98 44.72 -24.95 0.81
CA ILE A 98 43.65 -25.94 0.75
C ILE A 98 42.82 -25.75 2.02
N LEU A 99 41.51 -25.55 1.89
CA LEU A 99 40.56 -25.52 3.01
C LEU A 99 39.60 -26.72 2.89
N PRO A 100 39.18 -27.34 4.01
CA PRO A 100 38.37 -28.56 4.01
C PRO A 100 36.89 -28.24 3.71
N GLU A 101 36.19 -29.20 3.09
CA GLU A 101 34.74 -29.19 2.87
C GLU A 101 33.99 -29.35 4.21
N GLU A 102 33.38 -28.28 4.74
CA GLU A 102 32.33 -28.38 5.78
C GLU A 102 31.17 -27.40 5.46
N ASN A 103 29.98 -27.99 5.28
CA ASN A 103 28.64 -27.40 5.03
C ASN A 103 28.45 -25.88 5.29
N ASN A 104 28.60 -25.09 4.23
CA ASN A 104 28.56 -23.61 4.22
C ASN A 104 27.15 -22.99 4.04
N ASN A 105 26.06 -23.76 4.16
CA ASN A 105 24.72 -23.29 3.81
C ASN A 105 24.12 -22.31 4.85
N GLU A 106 24.43 -22.52 6.14
CA GLU A 106 23.98 -21.65 7.23
C GLU A 106 24.67 -20.28 7.18
N GLU A 107 25.95 -20.25 6.81
CA GLU A 107 26.71 -19.01 6.61
C GLU A 107 26.19 -18.21 5.41
N LYS A 108 25.91 -18.87 4.27
CA LYS A 108 25.29 -18.25 3.08
C LYS A 108 23.88 -17.70 3.37
N PHE A 109 23.10 -18.43 4.16
CA PHE A 109 21.78 -17.99 4.60
C PHE A 109 21.90 -16.78 5.53
N ALA A 110 22.69 -16.87 6.59
CA ALA A 110 22.93 -15.77 7.53
C ALA A 110 23.47 -14.52 6.83
N SER A 111 24.43 -14.65 5.91
CA SER A 111 24.96 -13.53 5.13
C SER A 111 23.89 -12.86 4.27
N SER A 112 22.93 -13.63 3.74
CA SER A 112 21.81 -13.08 2.96
C SER A 112 20.82 -12.32 3.84
N PHE A 113 20.57 -12.77 5.08
CA PHE A 113 19.65 -12.09 6.02
C PHE A 113 20.26 -10.84 6.65
N THR A 114 21.53 -10.87 7.05
CA THR A 114 22.24 -9.67 7.53
C THR A 114 22.25 -8.58 6.45
N LEU A 115 22.51 -8.96 5.20
CA LEU A 115 22.41 -8.08 4.03
C LEU A 115 21.03 -7.42 3.91
N MET A 116 19.96 -8.19 4.07
CA MET A 116 18.59 -7.67 3.99
C MET A 116 18.29 -6.72 5.15
N GLY A 117 18.79 -7.02 6.36
CA GLY A 117 18.71 -6.14 7.52
C GLY A 117 19.37 -4.80 7.29
N ASP A 118 20.64 -4.79 6.84
CA ASP A 118 21.43 -3.57 6.63
C ASP A 118 20.84 -2.67 5.53
N ILE A 119 20.30 -3.28 4.46
CA ILE A 119 19.60 -2.57 3.39
C ILE A 119 18.33 -1.89 3.93
N LEU A 120 17.56 -2.59 4.77
CA LEU A 120 16.30 -2.10 5.33
C LEU A 120 16.47 -1.09 6.47
N SER A 121 17.59 -1.14 7.21
CA SER A 121 17.82 -0.30 8.38
C SER A 121 18.57 1.01 8.09
N SER A 122 18.91 1.29 6.84
CA SER A 122 19.73 2.45 6.48
C SER A 122 18.93 3.61 5.90
N ASP A 123 19.22 4.83 6.37
CA ASP A 123 18.56 6.07 5.92
C ASP A 123 18.96 6.49 4.49
N ASN A 124 20.10 6.01 3.98
CA ASN A 124 20.62 6.31 2.63
C ASN A 124 20.78 5.03 1.79
N PHE A 125 19.63 4.43 1.52
CA PHE A 125 19.44 3.19 0.79
C PHE A 125 20.16 3.08 -0.57
N VAL A 126 20.11 4.14 -1.39
CA VAL A 126 20.62 4.13 -2.78
C VAL A 126 22.13 3.95 -2.82
N ASP A 127 22.87 4.67 -1.97
CA ASP A 127 24.34 4.61 -1.94
C ASP A 127 24.86 3.25 -1.45
N ASN A 128 24.18 2.66 -0.47
CA ASN A 128 24.50 1.33 0.05
C ASN A 128 24.24 0.23 -0.99
N SER A 129 23.15 0.33 -1.76
CA SER A 129 22.84 -0.62 -2.85
C SER A 129 23.86 -0.57 -4.00
N ILE A 130 24.37 0.62 -4.35
CA ILE A 130 25.39 0.81 -5.38
C ILE A 130 26.75 0.26 -4.92
N ASN A 131 27.14 0.49 -3.66
CA ASN A 131 28.38 -0.05 -3.10
C ASN A 131 28.33 -1.58 -3.00
N TYR A 132 27.17 -2.17 -2.71
CA TYR A 132 26.99 -3.62 -2.72
C TYR A 132 27.11 -4.20 -4.14
N ALA A 133 26.44 -3.61 -5.15
CA ALA A 133 26.57 -4.03 -6.54
C ALA A 133 28.04 -4.03 -7.01
N LYS A 134 28.83 -3.05 -6.56
CA LYS A 134 30.29 -3.01 -6.79
C LYS A 134 31.04 -4.14 -6.06
N SER A 135 30.66 -4.47 -4.82
CA SER A 135 31.30 -5.54 -4.03
C SER A 135 31.03 -6.96 -4.58
N ILE A 136 29.81 -7.24 -5.06
CA ILE A 136 29.50 -8.47 -5.80
C ILE A 136 30.36 -8.55 -7.06
N GLY A 137 30.49 -7.44 -7.80
CA GLY A 137 31.34 -7.35 -8.98
C GLY A 137 32.82 -7.66 -8.73
N GLN A 138 33.33 -7.37 -7.53
CA GLN A 138 34.72 -7.64 -7.14
C GLN A 138 34.95 -9.06 -6.61
N GLY A 139 33.96 -9.67 -5.93
CA GLY A 139 34.07 -11.02 -5.37
C GLY A 139 33.96 -12.18 -6.37
N LEU A 140 33.40 -11.92 -7.56
CA LEU A 140 33.09 -12.94 -8.56
C LEU A 140 34.22 -13.21 -9.59
N VAL A 141 35.40 -12.60 -9.42
CA VAL A 141 36.48 -12.63 -10.42
C VAL A 141 37.38 -13.87 -10.33
N ASN A 142 37.25 -14.74 -9.32
CA ASN A 142 38.28 -15.75 -9.01
C ASN A 142 38.00 -17.20 -9.40
N GLN A 143 37.07 -17.50 -10.33
CA GLN A 143 36.89 -18.89 -10.80
C GLN A 143 36.66 -18.94 -12.32
N GLN A 144 37.71 -19.24 -13.08
CA GLN A 144 37.58 -19.82 -14.41
C GLN A 144 37.48 -21.34 -14.26
N ILE A 145 36.40 -21.95 -14.76
CA ILE A 145 36.29 -23.36 -15.21
C ILE A 145 34.98 -23.49 -16.04
N ASN A 146 34.97 -24.39 -17.03
CA ASN A 146 33.92 -24.60 -18.04
C ASN A 146 32.48 -24.86 -17.51
N ASP A 147 31.53 -24.71 -18.44
CA ASP A 147 30.12 -25.17 -18.48
C ASP A 147 28.99 -24.20 -18.08
N TRP A 148 27.92 -24.24 -18.90
CA TRP A 148 26.62 -23.54 -18.72
C TRP A 148 26.00 -23.74 -17.33
N LEU A 149 26.33 -24.87 -16.69
CA LEU A 149 25.66 -25.43 -15.51
C LEU A 149 26.18 -24.86 -14.19
N ASN A 150 27.36 -24.22 -14.17
CA ASN A 150 27.96 -23.63 -12.98
C ASN A 150 27.47 -22.19 -12.74
N GLN A 151 26.15 -22.00 -12.68
CA GLN A 151 25.53 -20.69 -12.47
C GLN A 151 25.21 -20.47 -10.99
N TYR A 152 25.70 -19.38 -10.39
CA TYR A 152 25.47 -19.05 -8.97
C TYR A 152 24.49 -17.88 -8.77
N GLY A 153 23.67 -17.56 -9.77
CA GLY A 153 22.64 -16.53 -9.68
C GLY A 153 22.31 -15.87 -11.02
N LYS A 154 21.32 -14.98 -11.00
CA LYS A 154 20.88 -14.21 -12.18
C LYS A 154 20.58 -12.77 -11.78
N ALA A 155 21.04 -11.82 -12.60
CA ALA A 155 20.64 -10.41 -12.52
C ALA A 155 19.83 -10.03 -13.76
N ARG A 156 18.86 -9.14 -13.58
CA ARG A 156 18.12 -8.52 -14.68
C ARG A 156 18.00 -7.03 -14.43
N ILE A 157 18.24 -6.24 -15.46
CA ILE A 157 17.84 -4.84 -15.52
C ILE A 157 16.79 -4.72 -16.61
N SER A 158 15.66 -4.09 -16.31
CA SER A 158 14.56 -3.91 -17.25
C SER A 158 14.23 -2.42 -17.39
N PHE A 159 14.17 -1.97 -18.64
CA PHE A 159 13.80 -0.63 -19.04
C PHE A 159 12.47 -0.69 -19.80
N SER A 160 11.53 0.17 -19.46
CA SER A 160 10.19 0.14 -20.05
C SER A 160 9.78 1.50 -20.61
N SER A 161 8.90 1.48 -21.63
CA SER A 161 8.41 2.70 -22.31
C SER A 161 7.61 3.64 -21.41
N ASP A 162 7.10 3.15 -20.28
CA ASP A 162 6.44 3.90 -19.21
C ASP A 162 7.42 4.58 -18.24
N LYS A 163 8.71 4.64 -18.60
CA LYS A 163 9.83 5.14 -17.79
C LYS A 163 10.13 4.32 -16.54
N ASN A 164 9.54 3.12 -16.40
CA ASN A 164 9.88 2.25 -15.30
C ASN A 164 11.27 1.63 -15.51
N ILE A 165 12.10 1.72 -14.49
CA ILE A 165 13.42 1.08 -14.42
C ILE A 165 13.39 0.11 -13.25
N SER A 166 13.72 -1.15 -13.51
CA SER A 166 13.80 -2.16 -12.45
C SER A 166 15.06 -2.99 -12.56
N GLY A 167 15.53 -3.46 -11.40
CA GLY A 167 16.66 -4.35 -11.23
C GLY A 167 16.27 -5.49 -10.31
N ASP A 168 16.44 -6.73 -10.75
CA ASP A 168 16.18 -7.91 -9.96
C ASP A 168 17.42 -8.79 -9.88
N PHE A 169 17.62 -9.45 -8.74
CA PHE A 169 18.73 -10.33 -8.46
C PHE A 169 18.25 -11.59 -7.75
N LEU A 170 18.58 -12.75 -8.28
CA LEU A 170 18.24 -14.06 -7.73
C LEU A 170 19.53 -14.78 -7.34
N LEU A 171 19.58 -15.22 -6.07
CA LEU A 171 20.69 -15.94 -5.48
C LEU A 171 20.27 -17.34 -5.02
N PRO A 172 20.95 -18.40 -5.45
CA PRO A 172 20.80 -19.72 -4.87
C PRO A 172 21.41 -19.74 -3.45
N VAL A 173 20.60 -20.15 -2.47
CA VAL A 173 21.05 -20.42 -1.10
C VAL A 173 21.49 -21.88 -0.99
N ILE A 174 20.63 -22.79 -1.43
CA ILE A 174 20.91 -24.23 -1.53
C ILE A 174 20.69 -24.63 -2.97
N ASP A 175 21.74 -25.17 -3.58
CA ASP A 175 21.75 -25.53 -4.99
C ASP A 175 22.07 -27.01 -5.14
N GLU A 176 21.02 -27.81 -5.30
CA GLU A 176 21.11 -29.23 -5.56
C GLU A 176 20.66 -29.53 -7.00
N PRO A 177 21.00 -30.71 -7.57
CA PRO A 177 20.59 -31.07 -8.93
C PRO A 177 19.08 -30.98 -9.16
N ASN A 178 18.27 -31.38 -8.17
CA ASN A 178 16.81 -31.43 -8.27
C ASN A 178 16.09 -30.44 -7.36
N ASN A 179 16.80 -29.66 -6.55
CA ASN A 179 16.20 -28.75 -5.58
C ASN A 179 16.95 -27.42 -5.61
N LEU A 180 16.21 -26.31 -5.55
CA LEU A 180 16.78 -24.98 -5.45
C LEU A 180 16.04 -24.21 -4.37
N LEU A 181 16.73 -23.85 -3.30
CA LEU A 181 16.29 -22.81 -2.37
C LEU A 181 16.97 -21.51 -2.79
N PHE A 182 16.21 -20.45 -3.01
CA PHE A 182 16.74 -19.18 -3.49
C PHE A 182 16.14 -17.99 -2.75
N THR A 183 16.91 -16.91 -2.68
CA THR A 183 16.44 -15.59 -2.31
C THR A 183 16.41 -14.70 -3.55
N GLN A 184 15.47 -13.75 -3.57
CA GLN A 184 15.33 -12.79 -4.65
C GLN A 184 15.17 -11.38 -4.11
N LEU A 185 15.96 -10.46 -4.64
CA LEU A 185 15.92 -9.04 -4.32
C LEU A 185 15.52 -8.26 -5.56
N GLY A 186 14.63 -7.30 -5.42
CA GLY A 186 14.16 -6.47 -6.52
C GLY A 186 14.07 -5.02 -6.10
N LEU A 187 14.53 -4.12 -6.97
CA LEU A 187 14.40 -2.67 -6.83
C LEU A 187 13.76 -2.13 -8.09
N ARG A 188 12.77 -1.26 -7.92
CA ARG A 188 12.13 -0.61 -9.06
C ARG A 188 11.78 0.82 -8.73
N ASN A 189 12.02 1.67 -9.71
CA ASN A 189 11.57 3.05 -9.77
C ASN A 189 10.53 3.12 -10.88
N ASN A 190 9.30 3.42 -10.48
CA ASN A 190 8.23 3.80 -11.38
C ASN A 190 8.02 5.30 -11.26
N THR A 191 7.32 5.91 -12.22
CA THR A 191 7.11 7.37 -12.29
C THR A 191 6.64 8.00 -10.96
N ASP A 192 5.83 7.26 -10.18
CA ASP A 192 5.21 7.77 -8.95
C ASP A 192 5.78 7.20 -7.66
N ARG A 193 6.45 6.04 -7.72
CA ARG A 193 6.82 5.24 -6.54
C ARG A 193 8.10 4.46 -6.71
N ASN A 194 8.78 4.25 -5.61
CA ASN A 194 9.91 3.36 -5.50
C ASN A 194 9.57 2.18 -4.60
N THR A 195 9.89 0.97 -5.05
CA THR A 195 9.52 -0.26 -4.36
C THR A 195 10.72 -1.20 -4.26
N ILE A 196 10.84 -1.83 -3.09
CA ILE A 196 11.73 -2.96 -2.84
C ILE A 196 10.92 -4.24 -2.72
N ASN A 197 11.46 -5.33 -3.25
CA ASN A 197 10.86 -6.65 -3.15
C ASN A 197 11.91 -7.61 -2.58
N LEU A 198 11.50 -8.37 -1.57
CA LEU A 198 12.32 -9.35 -0.87
C LEU A 198 11.62 -10.70 -0.92
N GLY A 199 12.21 -11.67 -1.59
CA GLY A 199 11.59 -12.95 -1.87
C GLY A 199 12.39 -14.13 -1.37
N LEU A 200 11.70 -15.19 -0.96
CA LEU A 200 12.25 -16.51 -0.68
C LEU A 200 11.44 -17.53 -1.48
N GLY A 201 12.11 -18.47 -2.14
CA GLY A 201 11.44 -19.49 -2.92
C GLY A 201 12.16 -20.82 -2.94
N TYR A 202 11.40 -21.87 -3.22
CA TYR A 202 11.87 -23.23 -3.33
C TYR A 202 11.33 -23.86 -4.61
N ARG A 203 12.22 -24.47 -5.41
CA ARG A 203 11.89 -25.18 -6.65
C ARG A 203 12.36 -26.63 -6.57
N LYS A 204 11.51 -27.53 -7.04
CA LYS A 204 11.77 -28.97 -7.10
C LYS A 204 11.57 -29.48 -8.52
N TYR A 205 12.60 -30.15 -9.04
CA TYR A 205 12.61 -30.77 -10.36
C TYR A 205 12.22 -32.24 -10.22
N TRP A 206 11.22 -32.65 -10.98
CA TRP A 206 10.77 -34.02 -11.04
C TRP A 206 10.47 -34.41 -12.48
N ARG A 207 11.35 -35.27 -13.04
CA ARG A 207 11.31 -35.66 -14.47
C ARG A 207 11.38 -34.40 -15.35
N ASN A 208 10.39 -34.20 -16.21
CA ASN A 208 10.28 -33.08 -17.13
C ASN A 208 9.43 -31.93 -16.57
N TRP A 209 9.27 -31.85 -15.24
CA TRP A 209 8.53 -30.80 -14.57
C TRP A 209 9.38 -30.13 -13.50
N MET A 210 9.13 -28.84 -13.29
CA MET A 210 9.57 -28.10 -12.13
C MET A 210 8.34 -27.55 -11.42
N PHE A 211 8.26 -27.76 -10.10
CA PHE A 211 7.26 -27.15 -9.24
C PHE A 211 7.94 -26.21 -8.25
N GLY A 212 7.40 -25.01 -8.08
CA GLY A 212 7.95 -24.00 -7.20
C GLY A 212 6.91 -23.38 -6.30
N ILE A 213 7.35 -22.95 -5.13
CA ILE A 213 6.61 -22.08 -4.22
C ILE A 213 7.48 -20.89 -3.84
N ASN A 214 6.89 -19.73 -3.65
CA ASN A 214 7.62 -18.53 -3.27
C ASN A 214 6.76 -17.61 -2.40
N THR A 215 7.44 -16.79 -1.60
CA THR A 215 6.85 -15.74 -0.79
C THR A 215 7.66 -14.45 -0.97
N PHE A 216 6.97 -13.31 -0.98
CA PHE A 216 7.57 -11.99 -1.17
C PHE A 216 7.04 -10.99 -0.17
N TYR A 217 7.93 -10.21 0.42
CA TYR A 217 7.62 -8.96 1.09
C TYR A 217 7.94 -7.80 0.15
N ASP A 218 6.92 -7.05 -0.24
CA ASP A 218 7.05 -5.86 -1.06
C ASP A 218 6.84 -4.63 -0.19
N TYR A 219 7.72 -3.63 -0.32
CA TYR A 219 7.61 -2.38 0.41
C TYR A 219 7.80 -1.19 -0.52
N ASP A 220 6.76 -0.37 -0.62
CA ASP A 220 6.82 0.94 -1.24
C ASP A 220 7.18 1.97 -0.17
N TYR A 221 8.43 2.44 -0.20
CA TYR A 221 8.92 3.42 0.75
C TYR A 221 8.52 4.87 0.40
N THR A 222 7.97 5.10 -0.81
CA THR A 222 7.45 6.41 -1.20
C THR A 222 6.11 6.67 -0.51
N GLY A 223 5.20 5.68 -0.55
CA GLY A 223 3.91 5.72 0.17
C GLY A 223 3.98 5.27 1.62
N GLY A 224 4.91 4.36 1.95
CA GLY A 224 4.91 3.64 3.23
C GLY A 224 3.96 2.45 3.24
N ASN A 225 3.86 1.73 2.12
CA ASN A 225 2.93 0.61 1.94
C ASN A 225 3.66 -0.72 1.91
N ALA A 226 3.13 -1.72 2.62
CA ALA A 226 3.70 -3.07 2.67
C ALA A 226 2.70 -4.11 2.17
N ARG A 227 3.18 -5.07 1.38
CA ARG A 227 2.37 -6.14 0.78
C ARG A 227 3.07 -7.48 0.92
N LEU A 228 2.30 -8.52 1.23
CA LEU A 228 2.72 -9.92 1.19
C LEU A 228 2.27 -10.55 -0.13
N GLY A 229 3.19 -11.21 -0.83
CA GLY A 229 2.91 -12.02 -2.01
C GLY A 229 3.19 -13.50 -1.74
N VAL A 230 2.34 -14.39 -2.24
CA VAL A 230 2.57 -15.85 -2.22
C VAL A 230 2.34 -16.38 -3.62
N GLY A 231 3.28 -17.18 -4.13
CA GLY A 231 3.25 -17.67 -5.51
C GLY A 231 3.51 -19.16 -5.63
N GLY A 232 2.91 -19.76 -6.67
CA GLY A 232 3.16 -21.11 -7.12
C GLY A 232 3.63 -21.13 -8.57
N GLU A 233 4.55 -22.04 -8.89
CA GLU A 233 5.17 -22.18 -10.20
C GLU A 233 5.03 -23.62 -10.70
N ALA A 234 4.73 -23.79 -11.99
CA ALA A 234 4.76 -25.09 -12.66
C ALA A 234 5.33 -24.93 -14.07
N TRP A 235 6.56 -25.41 -14.29
CA TRP A 235 7.28 -25.23 -15.54
C TRP A 235 7.60 -26.58 -16.19
N ILE A 236 7.70 -26.55 -17.51
CA ILE A 236 8.26 -27.59 -18.37
C ILE A 236 9.18 -26.91 -19.40
N ASP A 237 9.82 -27.68 -20.27
CA ASP A 237 10.60 -27.10 -21.35
C ASP A 237 9.70 -26.18 -22.21
N TYR A 238 10.17 -24.96 -22.48
CA TYR A 238 9.48 -23.93 -23.26
C TYR A 238 8.14 -23.41 -22.72
N LEU A 239 7.68 -23.82 -21.53
CA LEU A 239 6.43 -23.33 -20.94
C LEU A 239 6.57 -23.09 -19.44
N LYS A 240 6.18 -21.89 -19.00
CA LYS A 240 6.14 -21.49 -17.60
C LYS A 240 4.73 -21.09 -17.22
N LEU A 241 4.21 -21.68 -16.16
CA LEU A 241 2.97 -21.29 -15.52
C LEU A 241 3.25 -20.74 -14.12
N ALA A 242 2.56 -19.68 -13.75
CA ALA A 242 2.61 -19.11 -12.41
C ALA A 242 1.23 -18.63 -11.95
N ILE A 243 0.99 -18.73 -10.65
CA ILE A 243 -0.17 -18.17 -9.96
C ILE A 243 0.31 -17.44 -8.73
N ASN A 244 -0.18 -16.23 -8.50
CA ASN A 244 0.27 -15.39 -7.38
C ASN A 244 -0.92 -14.77 -6.67
N GLY A 245 -0.87 -14.73 -5.34
CA GLY A 245 -1.79 -13.99 -4.48
C GLY A 245 -1.08 -12.81 -3.81
N TYR A 246 -1.80 -11.72 -3.63
CA TYR A 246 -1.31 -10.45 -3.10
C TYR A 246 -2.19 -9.98 -1.95
N PHE A 247 -1.60 -9.69 -0.80
CA PHE A 247 -2.29 -9.30 0.42
C PHE A 247 -1.67 -8.04 1.00
N GLY A 248 -2.47 -6.99 1.19
CA GLY A 248 -2.01 -5.77 1.85
C GLY A 248 -1.72 -6.02 3.33
N LEU A 249 -0.56 -5.52 3.79
CA LEU A 249 -0.16 -5.55 5.19
C LEU A 249 -0.36 -4.20 5.87
N THR A 250 -0.28 -3.09 5.12
CA THR A 250 -0.57 -1.75 5.62
C THR A 250 -2.06 -1.42 5.46
N ASP A 251 -2.63 -0.84 6.52
CA ASP A 251 -4.00 -0.33 6.52
C ASP A 251 -4.09 1.07 5.90
N TRP A 252 -5.32 1.55 5.75
CA TRP A 252 -5.61 2.89 5.23
C TRP A 252 -4.82 3.98 5.96
N HIS A 253 -4.06 4.75 5.20
CA HIS A 253 -3.40 5.95 5.69
C HIS A 253 -3.43 7.04 4.62
N GLN A 254 -3.13 8.28 5.00
CA GLN A 254 -3.03 9.42 4.08
C GLN A 254 -2.08 9.07 2.91
N SER A 255 -2.55 9.27 1.67
CA SER A 255 -1.71 9.19 0.48
C SER A 255 -0.63 10.26 0.51
N LYS A 256 0.59 9.88 0.15
CA LYS A 256 1.75 10.79 0.03
C LYS A 256 1.97 11.28 -1.40
N ILE A 257 1.16 10.81 -2.35
CA ILE A 257 1.18 11.27 -3.74
C ILE A 257 0.32 12.53 -3.88
N SER A 258 0.90 13.60 -4.44
CA SER A 258 0.26 14.91 -4.57
C SER A 258 -1.08 14.90 -5.31
N VAL A 259 -1.20 14.15 -6.41
CA VAL A 259 -2.47 13.98 -7.16
C VAL A 259 -3.55 13.24 -6.36
N MET A 260 -3.20 12.66 -5.22
CA MET A 260 -4.06 11.91 -4.31
C MET A 260 -4.09 12.52 -2.90
N ASP A 261 -3.78 13.81 -2.73
CA ASP A 261 -3.71 14.47 -1.42
C ASP A 261 -5.00 14.36 -0.60
N ASP A 262 -6.15 14.21 -1.26
CA ASP A 262 -7.48 14.06 -0.64
C ASP A 262 -7.94 12.60 -0.47
N TYR A 263 -7.01 11.66 -0.59
CA TYR A 263 -7.30 10.23 -0.53
C TYR A 263 -6.47 9.56 0.56
N ASP A 264 -7.09 8.57 1.21
CA ASP A 264 -6.34 7.52 1.89
C ASP A 264 -5.91 6.47 0.84
N GLU A 265 -4.79 5.80 1.09
CA GLU A 265 -4.29 4.69 0.29
C GLU A 265 -3.96 3.47 1.14
N ARG A 266 -3.98 2.30 0.50
CA ARG A 266 -3.41 1.04 1.00
C ARG A 266 -3.16 0.08 -0.17
N PRO A 267 -2.40 -1.01 -0.01
CA PRO A 267 -2.28 -2.04 -1.03
C PRO A 267 -3.62 -2.75 -1.30
N ALA A 268 -3.93 -2.96 -2.56
CA ALA A 268 -5.07 -3.75 -2.97
C ALA A 268 -4.78 -5.25 -2.80
N THR A 269 -5.77 -6.00 -2.30
CA THR A 269 -5.71 -7.48 -2.29
C THR A 269 -6.11 -7.99 -3.66
N GLY A 270 -5.39 -8.99 -4.19
CA GLY A 270 -5.65 -9.49 -5.52
C GLY A 270 -4.87 -10.76 -5.85
N PHE A 271 -4.98 -11.19 -7.10
CA PHE A 271 -4.24 -12.33 -7.61
C PHE A 271 -3.93 -12.15 -9.10
N ASP A 272 -2.96 -12.93 -9.58
CA ASP A 272 -2.76 -13.09 -11.01
C ASP A 272 -2.46 -14.55 -11.40
N VAL A 273 -2.71 -14.85 -12.66
CA VAL A 273 -2.38 -16.11 -13.32
C VAL A 273 -1.62 -15.79 -14.60
N ARG A 274 -0.51 -16.49 -14.83
CA ARG A 274 0.44 -16.18 -15.89
C ARG A 274 0.85 -17.44 -16.62
N ALA A 275 0.96 -17.32 -17.93
CA ALA A 275 1.54 -18.34 -18.78
C ALA A 275 2.49 -17.69 -19.79
N GLU A 276 3.69 -18.24 -19.89
CA GLU A 276 4.72 -17.80 -20.83
C GLU A 276 5.20 -19.02 -21.62
N ALA A 277 5.10 -18.96 -22.95
CA ALA A 277 5.43 -20.06 -23.85
C ALA A 277 6.39 -19.61 -24.94
N TYR A 278 7.31 -20.50 -25.33
CA TYR A 278 8.32 -20.28 -26.36
C TYR A 278 8.18 -21.31 -27.47
N LEU A 279 8.49 -20.94 -28.71
CA LEU A 279 8.41 -21.87 -29.84
C LEU A 279 9.64 -22.80 -29.83
N PRO A 280 9.50 -24.14 -29.73
CA PRO A 280 10.67 -25.03 -29.69
C PRO A 280 11.56 -24.94 -30.94
N LYS A 281 10.97 -24.68 -32.11
CA LYS A 281 11.70 -24.50 -33.37
C LYS A 281 12.36 -23.11 -33.49
N TYR A 282 11.84 -22.12 -32.76
CA TYR A 282 12.31 -20.73 -32.78
C TYR A 282 12.34 -20.19 -31.34
N PRO A 283 13.27 -20.68 -30.49
CA PRO A 283 13.27 -20.42 -29.04
C PRO A 283 13.50 -18.95 -28.67
N GLN A 284 13.94 -18.15 -29.65
CA GLN A 284 14.04 -16.69 -29.57
C GLN A 284 12.67 -16.03 -29.50
N LEU A 285 11.60 -16.68 -29.98
CA LEU A 285 10.25 -16.15 -30.01
C LEU A 285 9.39 -16.78 -28.91
N GLY A 286 8.76 -15.94 -28.11
CA GLY A 286 7.82 -16.33 -27.09
C GLY A 286 6.58 -15.46 -27.05
N SER A 287 5.59 -15.93 -26.31
CA SER A 287 4.34 -15.23 -26.03
C SER A 287 4.01 -15.36 -24.56
N SER A 288 3.33 -14.36 -24.01
CA SER A 288 2.84 -14.39 -22.64
C SER A 288 1.38 -13.98 -22.57
N ILE A 289 0.67 -14.57 -21.63
CA ILE A 289 -0.70 -14.19 -21.27
C ILE A 289 -0.77 -14.10 -19.75
N LYS A 290 -1.33 -13.00 -19.26
CA LYS A 290 -1.49 -12.73 -17.82
C LYS A 290 -2.90 -12.25 -17.57
N TYR A 291 -3.55 -12.81 -16.58
CA TYR A 291 -4.82 -12.29 -16.07
C TYR A 291 -4.62 -11.86 -14.63
N GLU A 292 -5.00 -10.64 -14.30
CA GLU A 292 -4.93 -10.11 -12.94
C GLU A 292 -6.27 -9.54 -12.51
N LYS A 293 -6.58 -9.70 -11.21
CA LYS A 293 -7.78 -9.16 -10.59
C LYS A 293 -7.49 -8.73 -9.15
N TYR A 294 -7.99 -7.55 -8.80
CA TYR A 294 -7.87 -6.96 -7.47
C TYR A 294 -9.25 -6.63 -6.93
N PHE A 295 -9.42 -6.71 -5.61
CA PHE A 295 -10.71 -6.65 -4.94
C PHE A 295 -10.86 -5.37 -4.11
N GLY A 296 -12.05 -4.80 -4.15
CA GLY A 296 -12.42 -3.58 -3.42
C GLY A 296 -12.69 -2.39 -4.33
N LYS A 297 -13.10 -1.28 -3.70
CA LYS A 297 -13.40 -0.03 -4.40
C LYS A 297 -12.17 0.84 -4.59
N GLY A 298 -12.16 1.62 -5.66
CA GLY A 298 -11.15 2.65 -5.85
C GLY A 298 -9.75 2.12 -6.15
N ILE A 299 -9.63 1.07 -6.95
CA ILE A 299 -8.35 0.43 -7.32
C ILE A 299 -7.72 1.12 -8.52
N HIS A 300 -6.41 1.30 -8.50
CA HIS A 300 -5.63 1.84 -9.62
C HIS A 300 -4.73 0.78 -10.25
N LEU A 301 -5.03 0.35 -11.49
CA LEU A 301 -4.33 -0.73 -12.20
C LEU A 301 -3.46 -0.23 -13.38
N GLY A 302 -3.55 1.06 -13.72
CA GLY A 302 -2.89 1.66 -14.88
C GLY A 302 -1.52 2.27 -14.60
N THR A 303 -0.98 2.96 -15.61
CA THR A 303 0.21 3.82 -15.45
C THR A 303 -0.19 5.24 -15.08
N GLY A 304 0.44 5.81 -14.07
CA GLY A 304 0.20 7.18 -13.64
C GLY A 304 -1.04 7.30 -12.76
N VAL A 305 -0.83 7.58 -11.48
CA VAL A 305 -1.90 7.68 -10.49
C VAL A 305 -2.87 8.83 -10.85
N ASN A 306 -4.16 8.53 -11.00
CA ASN A 306 -5.21 9.54 -11.24
C ASN A 306 -6.55 9.11 -10.59
N PRO A 307 -7.18 9.98 -9.78
CA PRO A 307 -8.49 9.73 -9.18
C PRO A 307 -9.61 9.32 -10.16
N GLU A 308 -9.59 9.83 -11.39
CA GLU A 308 -10.64 9.56 -12.39
C GLU A 308 -10.58 8.13 -12.97
N TYR A 309 -9.44 7.46 -12.83
CA TYR A 309 -9.20 6.11 -13.35
C TYR A 309 -9.34 5.02 -12.30
N LEU A 310 -9.84 5.37 -11.11
CA LEU A 310 -10.11 4.39 -10.07
C LEU A 310 -11.28 3.49 -10.46
N LYS A 311 -11.11 2.18 -10.31
CA LYS A 311 -12.08 1.15 -10.67
C LYS A 311 -12.45 0.28 -9.48
N ASP A 312 -13.68 -0.19 -9.46
CA ASP A 312 -14.14 -1.16 -8.47
C ASP A 312 -13.85 -2.57 -9.00
N ASP A 313 -13.28 -3.44 -8.16
CA ASP A 313 -12.91 -4.82 -8.48
C ASP A 313 -12.13 -4.95 -9.81
N ALA A 314 -11.10 -4.10 -9.95
CA ALA A 314 -10.34 -3.91 -11.17
C ALA A 314 -9.67 -5.20 -11.69
N GLN A 315 -9.72 -5.39 -13.01
CA GLN A 315 -9.15 -6.56 -13.68
C GLN A 315 -8.52 -6.20 -15.04
N SER A 316 -7.49 -6.94 -15.44
CA SER A 316 -6.90 -6.80 -16.76
C SER A 316 -6.39 -8.13 -17.32
N LEU A 317 -6.49 -8.24 -18.63
CA LEU A 317 -5.85 -9.26 -19.44
C LEU A 317 -4.68 -8.63 -20.20
N ILE A 318 -3.50 -9.19 -20.03
CA ILE A 318 -2.27 -8.71 -20.65
C ILE A 318 -1.77 -9.80 -21.59
N MET A 319 -1.57 -9.43 -22.86
CA MET A 319 -0.99 -10.30 -23.88
C MET A 319 0.37 -9.74 -24.31
N GLY A 320 1.38 -10.60 -24.38
CA GLY A 320 2.75 -10.20 -24.68
C GLY A 320 3.41 -11.04 -25.77
N LEU A 321 4.34 -10.41 -26.48
CA LEU A 321 5.29 -11.03 -27.39
C LEU A 321 6.71 -10.77 -26.89
N ASN A 322 7.53 -11.81 -26.90
CA ASN A 322 8.90 -11.79 -26.40
C ASN A 322 9.86 -12.17 -27.54
N TYR A 323 10.91 -11.38 -27.75
CA TYR A 323 11.99 -11.69 -28.66
C TYR A 323 13.34 -11.63 -27.96
N THR A 324 14.02 -12.78 -27.88
CA THR A 324 15.31 -12.94 -27.22
C THR A 324 16.35 -13.40 -28.24
N PRO A 325 17.03 -12.49 -28.96
CA PRO A 325 18.02 -12.86 -29.97
C PRO A 325 19.23 -13.57 -29.36
N ILE A 326 19.57 -13.24 -28.11
CA ILE A 326 20.69 -13.81 -27.33
C ILE A 326 20.26 -13.88 -25.86
N PRO A 327 20.79 -14.80 -25.04
CA PRO A 327 20.40 -14.92 -23.64
C PRO A 327 20.51 -13.63 -22.82
N LEU A 328 21.48 -12.77 -23.16
CA LEU A 328 21.69 -11.48 -22.49
C LEU A 328 20.57 -10.46 -22.73
N LEU A 329 19.80 -10.56 -23.82
CA LEU A 329 18.91 -9.49 -24.26
C LEU A 329 17.52 -10.01 -24.62
N THR A 330 16.48 -9.46 -24.00
CA THR A 330 15.09 -9.77 -24.36
C THR A 330 14.29 -8.51 -24.58
N LEU A 331 13.63 -8.42 -25.73
CA LEU A 331 12.65 -7.39 -26.07
C LEU A 331 11.25 -7.94 -25.78
N LYS A 332 10.41 -7.13 -25.15
CA LYS A 332 9.01 -7.48 -24.84
C LYS A 332 8.08 -6.40 -25.34
N ALA A 333 6.96 -6.80 -25.93
CA ALA A 333 5.85 -5.93 -26.28
C ALA A 333 4.57 -6.49 -25.67
N GLU A 334 3.93 -5.73 -24.79
CA GLU A 334 2.74 -6.14 -24.05
C GLU A 334 1.58 -5.19 -24.31
N ARG A 335 0.37 -5.74 -24.43
CA ARG A 335 -0.89 -5.01 -24.52
C ARG A 335 -1.80 -5.44 -23.39
N SER A 336 -2.26 -4.47 -22.60
CA SER A 336 -3.24 -4.67 -21.54
C SER A 336 -4.64 -4.29 -22.05
N ILE A 337 -5.66 -5.05 -21.65
CA ILE A 337 -7.07 -4.84 -22.00
C ILE A 337 -7.92 -5.03 -20.74
N GLY A 338 -9.02 -4.30 -20.59
CA GLY A 338 -9.90 -4.32 -19.42
C GLY A 338 -9.89 -2.97 -18.70
N ASP A 339 -9.73 -2.99 -17.38
CA ASP A 339 -9.60 -1.77 -16.57
C ASP A 339 -8.26 -1.06 -16.75
N ARG A 340 -7.31 -1.75 -17.41
CA ARG A 340 -6.06 -1.19 -17.94
C ARG A 340 -6.06 -1.31 -19.45
N ASN A 341 -5.65 -0.26 -20.16
CA ASN A 341 -5.64 -0.22 -21.62
C ASN A 341 -4.34 0.41 -22.16
N ASP A 342 -3.21 -0.20 -21.83
CA ASP A 342 -1.89 0.34 -22.12
C ASP A 342 -1.11 -0.58 -23.06
N THR A 343 -0.21 0.00 -23.84
CA THR A 343 0.84 -0.73 -24.58
C THR A 343 2.18 -0.44 -23.91
N LYS A 344 2.93 -1.50 -23.60
CA LYS A 344 4.24 -1.41 -22.96
C LYS A 344 5.30 -2.10 -23.81
N ILE A 345 6.42 -1.42 -24.04
CA ILE A 345 7.60 -2.00 -24.66
C ILE A 345 8.70 -2.03 -23.61
N SER A 346 9.34 -3.18 -23.42
CA SER A 346 10.40 -3.36 -22.44
C SER A 346 11.65 -4.00 -23.04
N LEU A 347 12.81 -3.60 -22.52
CA LEU A 347 14.11 -4.17 -22.80
C LEU A 347 14.69 -4.75 -21.50
N ASP A 348 14.87 -6.06 -21.47
CA ASP A 348 15.48 -6.78 -20.36
C ASP A 348 16.93 -7.16 -20.72
N VAL A 349 17.88 -6.72 -19.90
CA VAL A 349 19.29 -7.15 -19.93
C VAL A 349 19.48 -8.18 -18.82
N ASN A 350 19.77 -9.43 -19.18
CA ASN A 350 19.82 -10.58 -18.27
C ASN A 350 21.24 -11.12 -18.15
N TYR A 351 21.86 -10.98 -16.99
CA TYR A 351 23.21 -11.49 -16.75
C TYR A 351 23.19 -12.73 -15.87
N ARG A 352 23.85 -13.80 -16.33
CA ARG A 352 23.98 -15.09 -15.62
C ARG A 352 25.38 -15.21 -15.06
N PHE A 353 25.51 -15.21 -13.73
CA PHE A 353 26.81 -15.30 -13.08
C PHE A 353 27.39 -16.71 -13.21
N GLY A 354 28.68 -16.81 -13.50
CA GLY A 354 29.36 -18.09 -13.74
C GLY A 354 29.29 -18.61 -15.18
N VAL A 355 28.42 -18.04 -16.02
CA VAL A 355 28.31 -18.43 -17.45
C VAL A 355 29.23 -17.52 -18.30
N PRO A 356 30.10 -18.08 -19.17
CA PRO A 356 30.95 -17.27 -20.03
C PRO A 356 30.16 -16.27 -20.88
N LEU A 357 30.67 -15.04 -21.02
CA LEU A 357 30.01 -14.00 -21.81
C LEU A 357 29.77 -14.44 -23.27
N SER A 358 30.69 -15.23 -23.84
CA SER A 358 30.53 -15.80 -25.18
C SER A 358 29.28 -16.67 -25.33
N GLN A 359 28.89 -17.41 -24.29
CA GLN A 359 27.64 -18.18 -24.29
C GLN A 359 26.41 -17.30 -24.10
N GLN A 360 26.52 -16.23 -23.31
CA GLN A 360 25.42 -15.28 -23.09
C GLN A 360 25.15 -14.38 -24.30
N LEU A 361 26.13 -14.23 -25.18
CA LEU A 361 26.04 -13.54 -26.47
C LEU A 361 25.80 -14.49 -27.66
N ASN A 362 25.68 -15.80 -27.43
CA ASN A 362 25.44 -16.78 -28.49
C ASN A 362 23.93 -16.95 -28.76
N PRO A 363 23.44 -16.73 -29.99
CA PRO A 363 22.03 -16.99 -30.33
C PRO A 363 21.59 -18.45 -30.15
N ASP A 364 22.48 -19.42 -30.35
CA ASP A 364 22.16 -20.85 -30.22
C ASP A 364 21.95 -21.25 -28.75
N ALA A 365 22.51 -20.47 -27.81
CA ALA A 365 22.29 -20.67 -26.39
C ALA A 365 20.82 -20.43 -26.00
N VAL A 366 20.06 -19.64 -26.77
CA VAL A 366 18.66 -19.32 -26.40
C VAL A 366 17.82 -20.59 -26.25
N ASP A 367 18.09 -21.65 -27.01
CA ASP A 367 17.38 -22.93 -26.90
C ASP A 367 17.54 -23.57 -25.52
N VAL A 368 18.79 -23.76 -25.09
CA VAL A 368 19.10 -24.35 -23.78
C VAL A 368 18.54 -23.46 -22.66
N MET A 369 18.51 -22.13 -22.85
CA MET A 369 17.88 -21.21 -21.89
C MET A 369 16.38 -21.48 -21.68
N ARG A 370 15.66 -22.01 -22.69
CA ARG A 370 14.23 -22.34 -22.56
C ARG A 370 13.95 -23.71 -21.94
N SER A 371 14.97 -24.54 -21.78
CA SER A 371 14.85 -25.82 -21.06
C SER A 371 14.67 -25.60 -19.56
N LEU A 372 14.21 -26.63 -18.84
CA LEU A 372 14.12 -26.62 -17.38
C LEU A 372 15.48 -26.35 -16.71
N VAL A 373 16.55 -26.91 -17.27
CA VAL A 373 17.91 -26.73 -16.74
C VAL A 373 18.37 -25.28 -16.95
N GLY A 374 18.08 -24.69 -18.11
CA GLY A 374 18.41 -23.30 -18.41
C GLY A 374 17.60 -22.29 -17.60
N ASN A 375 16.33 -22.59 -17.34
CA ASN A 375 15.45 -21.74 -16.55
C ASN A 375 15.67 -21.85 -15.04
N LYS A 376 16.62 -22.68 -14.56
CA LYS A 376 16.73 -23.01 -13.13
C LYS A 376 16.75 -21.79 -12.20
N TYR A 377 17.48 -20.76 -12.61
CA TYR A 377 17.68 -19.50 -11.88
C TYR A 377 16.86 -18.33 -12.45
N ASP A 378 15.78 -18.61 -13.19
CA ASP A 378 14.90 -17.56 -13.68
C ASP A 378 14.12 -16.91 -12.54
N PHE A 379 13.85 -15.61 -12.67
CA PHE A 379 13.06 -14.87 -11.68
C PHE A 379 11.65 -15.42 -11.58
N VAL A 380 11.04 -15.27 -10.41
CA VAL A 380 9.63 -15.60 -10.21
C VAL A 380 8.76 -14.75 -11.15
N ASP A 381 7.79 -15.33 -11.84
CA ASP A 381 6.85 -14.55 -12.67
C ASP A 381 5.66 -14.09 -11.83
N ARG A 382 5.67 -12.80 -11.47
CA ARG A 382 4.68 -12.13 -10.61
C ARG A 382 4.59 -10.64 -10.93
N ASN A 383 3.55 -9.96 -10.46
CA ASN A 383 3.50 -8.51 -10.40
C ASN A 383 4.31 -7.99 -9.20
N TYR A 384 5.46 -7.39 -9.47
CA TYR A 384 6.32 -6.83 -8.43
C TYR A 384 5.92 -5.40 -8.01
N ASP A 385 5.06 -4.75 -8.78
CA ASP A 385 4.51 -3.45 -8.43
C ASP A 385 3.32 -3.64 -7.49
N ILE A 386 3.23 -2.77 -6.47
CA ILE A 386 2.12 -2.77 -5.52
C ILE A 386 0.95 -2.04 -6.17
N VAL A 387 -0.11 -2.79 -6.52
CA VAL A 387 -1.38 -2.21 -6.94
C VAL A 387 -2.06 -1.58 -5.74
N MET A 388 -2.47 -0.33 -5.89
CA MET A 388 -2.98 0.49 -4.80
C MET A 388 -4.51 0.58 -4.83
N GLN A 389 -5.09 0.65 -3.64
CA GLN A 389 -6.49 0.97 -3.39
C GLN A 389 -6.56 2.36 -2.74
N TYR A 390 -7.51 3.18 -3.20
CA TYR A 390 -7.71 4.56 -2.76
C TYR A 390 -9.13 4.77 -2.26
N ARG A 391 -9.28 5.63 -1.24
CA ARG A 391 -10.58 6.04 -0.71
C ARG A 391 -10.57 7.54 -0.49
N LYS A 392 -11.52 8.25 -1.12
CA LYS A 392 -11.68 9.69 -0.93
C LYS A 392 -11.99 9.98 0.55
N GLN A 393 -11.25 10.91 1.12
CA GLN A 393 -11.46 11.34 2.49
C GLN A 393 -12.75 12.16 2.61
N ASP A 394 -13.37 12.13 3.78
CA ASP A 394 -14.39 13.10 4.13
C ASP A 394 -13.72 14.45 4.41
N LEU A 395 -13.77 15.39 3.46
CA LEU A 395 -13.02 16.65 3.51
C LEU A 395 -13.77 17.76 4.22
N LEU A 396 -15.11 17.72 4.16
CA LEU A 396 -16.02 18.71 4.74
C LEU A 396 -17.27 18.01 5.26
N ASN A 397 -17.51 18.10 6.57
CA ASN A 397 -18.70 17.52 7.18
C ASN A 397 -19.41 18.57 8.04
N ILE A 398 -20.70 18.73 7.80
CA ILE A 398 -21.55 19.69 8.48
C ILE A 398 -22.72 19.01 9.19
N PHE A 399 -23.24 19.67 10.22
CA PHE A 399 -24.36 19.20 11.00
C PHE A 399 -25.40 20.29 11.17
N LEU A 400 -26.66 19.87 11.18
CA LEU A 400 -27.82 20.66 11.56
C LEU A 400 -28.57 19.93 12.68
N PRO A 401 -29.30 20.63 13.56
CA PRO A 401 -30.16 20.01 14.55
C PRO A 401 -31.10 19.00 13.88
N ARG A 402 -31.32 17.82 14.48
CA ARG A 402 -32.21 16.81 13.87
C ARG A 402 -33.63 17.33 13.71
N GLU A 403 -34.10 18.07 14.69
CA GLU A 403 -35.46 18.56 14.77
C GLU A 403 -35.51 19.92 15.47
N ILE A 404 -36.44 20.77 15.02
CA ILE A 404 -36.87 21.97 15.71
C ILE A 404 -38.40 21.90 15.82
N VAL A 405 -38.90 22.01 17.04
CA VAL A 405 -40.33 21.99 17.35
C VAL A 405 -40.74 23.36 17.89
N GLY A 406 -41.89 23.85 17.45
CA GLY A 406 -42.39 25.18 17.81
C GLY A 406 -43.81 25.40 17.33
N GLU A 407 -44.41 26.50 17.75
CA GLU A 407 -45.77 26.88 17.34
C GLU A 407 -45.78 27.57 15.97
N ALA A 408 -46.95 27.61 15.33
CA ALA A 408 -47.14 28.39 14.12
C ALA A 408 -46.72 29.86 14.34
N ARG A 409 -46.04 30.45 13.34
CA ARG A 409 -45.42 31.80 13.38
C ARG A 409 -44.24 31.99 14.33
N ASP A 410 -43.83 30.98 15.11
CA ASP A 410 -42.62 31.08 15.91
C ASP A 410 -41.40 31.30 15.03
N THR A 411 -40.42 32.04 15.56
CA THR A 411 -39.15 32.29 14.88
C THR A 411 -38.03 31.60 15.63
N HIS A 412 -37.32 30.70 14.94
CA HIS A 412 -36.22 29.91 15.50
C HIS A 412 -34.93 30.22 14.76
N ARG A 413 -33.81 30.18 15.49
CA ARG A 413 -32.47 30.31 14.93
C ARG A 413 -31.93 28.91 14.62
N ILE A 414 -31.39 28.73 13.41
CA ILE A 414 -30.81 27.48 12.95
C ILE A 414 -29.35 27.70 12.54
N ASN A 415 -28.45 26.92 13.14
CA ASN A 415 -27.02 27.07 12.99
C ASN A 415 -26.42 25.78 12.43
N VAL A 416 -25.59 25.92 11.40
CA VAL A 416 -24.76 24.84 10.87
C VAL A 416 -23.49 24.72 11.70
N THR A 417 -23.23 23.53 12.20
CA THR A 417 -21.95 23.19 12.86
C THR A 417 -21.02 22.54 11.85
N VAL A 418 -19.80 23.05 11.70
CA VAL A 418 -18.77 22.43 10.87
C VAL A 418 -17.93 21.50 11.75
N ASN A 419 -18.08 20.19 11.56
CA ASN A 419 -17.37 19.19 12.37
C ASN A 419 -15.98 18.89 11.83
N LYS A 420 -15.81 18.96 10.51
CA LYS A 420 -14.55 18.67 9.83
C LYS A 420 -14.42 19.58 8.62
N THR A 421 -13.26 20.20 8.44
CA THR A 421 -12.92 20.94 7.22
C THR A 421 -11.42 20.94 7.00
N LYS A 422 -10.95 20.38 5.88
CA LYS A 422 -9.53 20.40 5.51
C LYS A 422 -9.10 21.73 4.90
N TYR A 423 -9.96 22.32 4.06
CA TYR A 423 -9.65 23.54 3.29
C TYR A 423 -10.38 24.80 3.78
N GLY A 424 -11.10 24.71 4.89
CA GLY A 424 -11.94 25.80 5.40
C GLY A 424 -13.25 25.94 4.62
N LEU A 425 -14.32 26.29 5.33
CA LEU A 425 -15.66 26.47 4.73
C LEU A 425 -15.72 27.78 3.92
N LYS A 426 -16.14 27.71 2.65
CA LYS A 426 -16.33 28.87 1.76
C LYS A 426 -17.76 29.40 1.76
N ASN A 427 -18.75 28.53 1.66
CA ASN A 427 -20.17 28.92 1.70
C ASN A 427 -21.08 27.76 2.17
N ILE A 428 -22.34 28.08 2.43
CA ILE A 428 -23.41 27.10 2.68
C ILE A 428 -24.58 27.41 1.76
N LYS A 429 -25.04 26.38 1.05
CA LYS A 429 -26.27 26.39 0.28
C LYS A 429 -27.41 25.84 1.14
N TRP A 430 -28.38 26.68 1.46
CA TRP A 430 -29.61 26.30 2.12
C TRP A 430 -30.64 25.81 1.10
N ILE A 431 -31.28 24.68 1.40
CA ILE A 431 -32.33 24.06 0.60
C ILE A 431 -33.59 24.04 1.47
N ILE A 432 -34.55 24.88 1.11
CA ILE A 432 -35.81 25.05 1.85
C ILE A 432 -36.89 24.24 1.15
N ASP A 433 -37.68 23.50 1.92
CA ASP A 433 -38.88 22.83 1.42
C ASP A 433 -39.84 23.89 0.82
N PRO A 434 -40.22 23.79 -0.47
CA PRO A 434 -41.15 24.73 -1.10
C PRO A 434 -42.48 24.84 -0.35
N LYS A 435 -42.95 23.73 0.25
CA LYS A 435 -44.21 23.71 1.00
C LYS A 435 -44.17 24.62 2.23
N LEU A 436 -42.99 24.77 2.85
CA LEU A 436 -42.82 25.71 3.97
C LEU A 436 -43.11 27.15 3.53
N ILE A 437 -42.73 27.52 2.31
CA ILE A 437 -42.95 28.86 1.75
C ILE A 437 -44.41 29.04 1.32
N GLU A 438 -45.01 28.02 0.70
CA GLU A 438 -46.44 27.99 0.34
C GLU A 438 -47.35 28.17 1.57
N ASP A 439 -47.03 27.50 2.66
CA ASP A 439 -47.73 27.61 3.95
C ASP A 439 -47.33 28.88 4.73
N LYS A 440 -46.77 29.90 4.05
CA LYS A 440 -46.40 31.23 4.57
C LYS A 440 -45.28 31.24 5.61
N GLY A 441 -44.46 30.20 5.68
CA GLY A 441 -43.18 30.22 6.38
C GLY A 441 -42.10 30.96 5.58
N HIS A 442 -41.01 31.34 6.25
CA HIS A 442 -39.90 32.01 5.58
C HIS A 442 -38.55 31.65 6.22
N PHE A 443 -37.50 31.59 5.41
CA PHE A 443 -36.12 31.42 5.86
C PHE A 443 -35.28 32.62 5.44
N LYS A 444 -34.59 33.22 6.40
CA LYS A 444 -33.66 34.33 6.18
C LYS A 444 -32.27 33.93 6.66
N GLN A 445 -31.31 33.91 5.75
CA GLN A 445 -29.91 33.74 6.10
C GLN A 445 -29.37 35.00 6.81
N ILE A 446 -28.68 34.82 7.94
CA ILE A 446 -28.11 35.90 8.75
C ILE A 446 -26.59 35.96 8.60
N SER A 447 -25.93 34.81 8.55
CA SER A 447 -24.50 34.68 8.32
C SER A 447 -24.20 33.48 7.42
N GLN A 448 -22.92 33.20 7.19
CA GLN A 448 -22.51 32.03 6.41
C GLN A 448 -23.06 30.72 6.99
N THR A 449 -23.10 30.57 8.32
CA THR A 449 -23.51 29.33 9.02
C THR A 449 -24.84 29.47 9.78
N GLU A 450 -25.47 30.65 9.78
CA GLU A 450 -26.65 30.92 10.59
C GLU A 450 -27.81 31.44 9.75
N GLY A 451 -28.99 30.92 10.04
CA GLY A 451 -30.25 31.40 9.50
C GLY A 451 -31.31 31.54 10.58
N ILE A 452 -32.34 32.31 10.25
CA ILE A 452 -33.56 32.45 11.02
C ILE A 452 -34.69 31.86 10.19
N ILE A 453 -35.47 30.99 10.81
CA ILE A 453 -36.65 30.37 10.22
C ILE A 453 -37.90 30.82 10.97
N THR A 454 -38.87 31.32 10.22
CA THR A 454 -40.20 31.65 10.71
C THR A 454 -41.15 30.54 10.28
N PHE A 455 -41.84 29.96 11.26
CA PHE A 455 -42.68 28.79 11.05
C PHE A 455 -43.96 29.17 10.29
N PRO A 456 -44.40 28.31 9.36
CA PRO A 456 -45.62 28.52 8.59
C PRO A 456 -46.88 28.60 9.46
N ILE A 457 -47.98 29.04 8.86
CA ILE A 457 -49.29 28.95 9.50
C ILE A 457 -49.72 27.48 9.62
N TYR A 458 -50.52 27.17 10.64
CA TYR A 458 -51.03 25.81 10.81
C TYR A 458 -52.18 25.57 9.81
N ASN A 459 -52.04 24.56 8.94
CA ASN A 459 -52.98 24.27 7.86
C ASN A 459 -54.25 23.55 8.36
N SER A 460 -55.43 23.95 7.88
CA SER A 460 -56.74 23.42 8.27
C SER A 460 -56.97 21.92 8.01
N LEU A 461 -56.18 21.30 7.11
CA LEU A 461 -56.20 19.84 6.95
C LEU A 461 -55.57 19.10 8.14
N ASN A 462 -54.54 19.68 8.75
CA ASN A 462 -53.89 19.12 9.94
C ASN A 462 -54.68 19.43 11.21
N GLU A 463 -55.48 20.50 11.22
CA GLU A 463 -56.44 20.82 12.29
C GLU A 463 -57.45 19.70 12.52
N LYS A 464 -57.94 19.04 11.46
CA LYS A 464 -58.92 17.95 11.58
C LYS A 464 -58.37 16.70 12.28
N ASN A 465 -57.05 16.47 12.21
CA ASN A 465 -56.41 15.26 12.72
C ASN A 465 -55.47 15.53 13.91
N ASN A 466 -55.30 16.79 14.33
CA ASN A 466 -54.42 17.23 15.41
C ASN A 466 -52.96 16.72 15.26
N LEU A 467 -52.47 16.64 14.02
CA LEU A 467 -51.11 16.18 13.71
C LEU A 467 -50.18 17.36 13.48
N PRO A 468 -48.93 17.37 13.99
CA PRO A 468 -47.98 18.43 13.70
C PRO A 468 -47.69 18.48 12.20
N ALA A 469 -47.57 19.69 11.65
CA ALA A 469 -47.13 19.86 10.26
C ALA A 469 -45.61 19.68 10.20
N GLU A 470 -45.12 18.82 9.31
CA GLU A 470 -43.70 18.56 9.12
C GLU A 470 -43.18 19.26 7.85
N TYR A 471 -42.05 19.94 7.98
CA TYR A 471 -41.32 20.55 6.88
C TYR A 471 -39.82 20.25 7.01
N TYR A 472 -39.07 20.46 5.92
CA TYR A 472 -37.65 20.14 5.88
C TYR A 472 -36.81 21.36 5.51
N ILE A 473 -35.70 21.54 6.22
CA ILE A 473 -34.63 22.46 5.81
C ILE A 473 -33.33 21.68 5.74
N SER A 474 -32.58 21.85 4.64
CA SER A 474 -31.28 21.20 4.48
C SER A 474 -30.18 22.21 4.17
N ALA A 475 -28.94 21.83 4.46
CA ALA A 475 -27.74 22.59 4.13
C ALA A 475 -26.71 21.69 3.45
N ILE A 476 -25.99 22.26 2.48
CA ILE A 476 -24.79 21.68 1.87
C ILE A 476 -23.71 22.75 1.93
N GLY A 477 -22.58 22.46 2.55
CA GLY A 477 -21.40 23.33 2.60
C GLY A 477 -20.50 23.09 1.40
N THR A 478 -19.79 24.13 0.97
CA THR A 478 -18.68 24.01 0.02
C THR A 478 -17.41 24.60 0.64
N ASP A 479 -16.28 23.93 0.48
CA ASP A 479 -14.98 24.41 0.96
C ASP A 479 -14.27 25.34 -0.06
N ASN A 480 -13.09 25.85 0.30
CA ASN A 480 -12.32 26.73 -0.58
C ASN A 480 -11.80 26.05 -1.85
N ASN A 481 -11.73 24.72 -1.89
CA ASN A 481 -11.29 23.92 -3.03
C ASN A 481 -12.48 23.38 -3.86
N GLY A 482 -13.72 23.74 -3.50
CA GLY A 482 -14.92 23.32 -4.23
C GLY A 482 -15.47 21.96 -3.83
N ASN A 483 -14.99 21.33 -2.76
CA ASN A 483 -15.57 20.08 -2.26
C ASN A 483 -16.88 20.36 -1.53
N GLU A 484 -17.88 19.51 -1.80
CA GLU A 484 -19.17 19.56 -1.11
C GLU A 484 -19.18 18.71 0.16
N SER A 485 -19.97 19.13 1.14
CA SER A 485 -20.24 18.35 2.35
C SER A 485 -21.32 17.31 2.16
N ASN A 486 -21.56 16.51 3.21
CA ASN A 486 -22.83 15.82 3.38
C ASN A 486 -24.02 16.81 3.34
N LYS A 487 -25.20 16.31 2.93
CA LYS A 487 -26.46 17.05 3.07
C LYS A 487 -26.98 16.88 4.51
N ALA A 488 -26.88 17.93 5.31
CA ALA A 488 -27.49 17.96 6.65
C ALA A 488 -28.95 18.40 6.53
N THR A 489 -29.87 17.78 7.28
CA THR A 489 -31.31 18.08 7.21
C THR A 489 -31.89 18.17 8.62
N THR A 490 -32.73 19.19 8.84
CA THR A 490 -33.55 19.39 10.04
C THR A 490 -35.01 19.22 9.69
N ILE A 491 -35.74 18.52 10.56
CA ILE A 491 -37.19 18.43 10.53
C ILE A 491 -37.76 19.60 11.34
N ILE A 492 -38.70 20.32 10.76
CA ILE A 492 -39.44 21.40 11.42
C ILE A 492 -40.82 20.87 11.74
N ARG A 493 -41.13 20.70 13.03
CA ARG A 493 -42.46 20.32 13.50
C ARG A 493 -43.19 21.55 14.00
N VAL A 494 -44.24 21.92 13.26
CA VAL A 494 -45.09 23.06 13.59
C VAL A 494 -46.33 22.55 14.31
N ASN A 495 -46.43 22.91 15.57
CA ASN A 495 -47.63 22.67 16.38
C ASN A 495 -48.64 23.80 16.14
N ARG A 496 -49.92 23.50 16.39
CA ARG A 496 -50.96 24.51 16.43
C ARG A 496 -50.57 25.58 17.47
N SER A 497 -50.78 26.85 17.13
CA SER A 497 -50.58 27.90 18.12
C SER A 497 -51.54 27.71 19.28
N THR A 498 -51.03 27.91 20.50
CA THR A 498 -51.84 27.90 21.72
C THR A 498 -52.54 29.24 21.97
N ASN A 499 -52.32 30.23 21.11
CA ASN A 499 -53.12 31.44 21.07
C ASN A 499 -54.53 31.05 20.65
N ASP A 500 -55.41 30.99 21.64
CA ASP A 500 -56.81 30.59 21.47
C ASP A 500 -57.70 31.83 21.40
N PHE A 501 -58.85 31.70 20.75
CA PHE A 501 -59.92 32.69 20.87
C PHE A 501 -60.50 32.59 22.29
N SER A 502 -59.85 33.21 23.27
CA SER A 502 -60.41 33.32 24.61
C SER A 502 -61.27 34.60 24.67
N GLY A 503 -62.48 34.54 24.13
CA GLY A 503 -63.43 35.64 24.21
C GLY A 503 -64.74 35.32 23.47
N ASP A 504 -65.86 35.70 24.09
CA ASP A 504 -67.16 35.62 23.42
C ASP A 504 -67.16 36.53 22.19
N LEU A 505 -67.63 36.00 21.05
CA LEU A 505 -67.97 36.80 19.88
C LEU A 505 -69.13 37.72 20.28
N THR A 506 -68.83 39.01 20.46
CA THR A 506 -69.84 39.98 20.84
C THR A 506 -70.44 40.62 19.60
N ILE A 507 -71.75 40.53 19.48
CA ILE A 507 -72.52 41.12 18.39
C ILE A 507 -73.23 42.36 18.95
N SER A 508 -73.03 43.51 18.31
CA SER A 508 -73.64 44.78 18.70
C SER A 508 -74.35 45.43 17.50
N PRO A 509 -75.57 45.96 17.66
CA PRO A 509 -76.38 45.98 18.88
C PRO A 509 -77.10 44.64 19.14
N GLN A 510 -77.45 44.33 20.39
CA GLN A 510 -78.21 43.12 20.78
C GLN A 510 -79.73 43.24 20.52
N SER A 511 -80.13 44.14 19.62
CA SER A 511 -81.52 44.40 19.24
C SER A 511 -81.74 44.03 17.78
N ILE A 512 -82.98 43.69 17.43
CA ILE A 512 -83.36 43.40 16.04
C ILE A 512 -83.20 44.67 15.20
N LEU A 513 -82.31 44.63 14.20
CA LEU A 513 -82.13 45.69 13.21
C LEU A 513 -83.05 45.49 12.00
N LEU A 514 -83.40 46.59 11.35
CA LEU A 514 -84.19 46.59 10.12
C LEU A 514 -83.32 46.13 8.94
N ALA A 515 -83.84 45.23 8.11
CA ALA A 515 -83.19 44.81 6.88
C ALA A 515 -83.33 45.90 5.79
N ASN A 516 -82.59 46.99 5.95
CA ASN A 516 -82.69 48.20 5.14
C ASN A 516 -81.38 48.62 4.44
N ASP A 517 -80.35 47.75 4.45
CA ASP A 517 -78.98 48.03 3.94
C ASP A 517 -78.32 49.30 4.50
N ILE A 518 -78.82 49.83 5.62
CA ILE A 518 -78.28 50.98 6.35
C ILE A 518 -77.84 50.57 7.76
N GLU A 519 -78.60 49.67 8.40
CA GLU A 519 -78.30 49.14 9.73
C GLU A 519 -77.54 47.81 9.63
N TYR A 520 -76.43 47.70 10.35
CA TYR A 520 -75.57 46.52 10.34
C TYR A 520 -75.20 46.10 11.77
N TYR A 521 -75.09 44.79 12.00
CA TYR A 521 -74.47 44.27 13.20
C TYR A 521 -72.95 44.39 13.08
N THR A 522 -72.30 44.91 14.13
CA THR A 522 -70.86 44.84 14.30
C THR A 522 -70.53 43.61 15.13
N VAL A 523 -69.63 42.78 14.61
CA VAL A 523 -69.14 41.59 15.28
C VAL A 523 -67.73 41.89 15.78
N ILE A 524 -67.52 41.78 17.09
CA ILE A 524 -66.24 42.04 17.75
C ILE A 524 -65.73 40.73 18.35
N ALA A 525 -64.55 40.31 17.90
CA ALA A 525 -63.79 39.21 18.48
C ALA A 525 -62.57 39.77 19.22
N ILE A 526 -62.31 39.26 20.43
CA ILE A 526 -61.09 39.58 21.19
C ILE A 526 -60.17 38.36 21.12
N VAL A 527 -58.96 38.56 20.61
CA VAL A 527 -57.93 37.51 20.53
C VAL A 527 -56.86 37.80 21.56
N ASN A 528 -56.59 36.84 22.43
CA ASN A 528 -55.55 36.95 23.46
C ASN A 528 -54.39 36.01 23.15
N ASP A 529 -53.21 36.35 23.67
CA ASP A 529 -52.08 35.44 23.72
C ASP A 529 -52.27 34.37 24.82
N LYS A 530 -51.35 33.39 24.84
CA LYS A 530 -51.27 32.34 25.87
C LYS A 530 -51.19 32.83 27.32
N ASN A 531 -50.89 34.10 27.56
CA ASN A 531 -50.81 34.73 28.88
C ASN A 531 -52.05 35.58 29.20
N GLY A 532 -53.08 35.57 28.34
CA GLY A 532 -54.31 36.33 28.51
C GLY A 532 -54.22 37.81 28.13
N SER A 533 -53.17 38.23 27.42
CA SER A 533 -53.01 39.61 26.96
C SER A 533 -53.59 39.80 25.55
N PRO A 534 -54.33 40.88 25.26
CA PRO A 534 -54.87 41.14 23.93
C PRO A 534 -53.75 41.28 22.88
N LEU A 535 -53.86 40.56 21.77
CA LEU A 535 -52.95 40.69 20.63
C LEU A 535 -53.24 42.02 19.90
N LYS A 536 -52.21 42.85 19.69
CA LYS A 536 -52.34 44.12 18.94
C LYS A 536 -51.96 43.92 17.47
N ASN A 537 -52.71 44.56 16.57
CA ASN A 537 -52.49 44.57 15.11
C ASN A 537 -52.74 43.24 14.38
N GLU A 538 -53.56 42.34 14.92
CA GLU A 538 -54.14 41.23 14.15
C GLU A 538 -55.52 41.63 13.64
N ASN A 539 -55.55 42.32 12.48
CA ASN A 539 -56.77 42.62 11.73
C ASN A 539 -56.98 41.61 10.60
#